data_AF-A0A2G4T5A0-F1
#
_entry.id   AF-A0A2G4T5A0-F1
#
_cell.length_a   1.000
_cell.length_b   1.000
_cell.length_c   1.000
_cell.angle_alpha   90.00
_cell.angle_beta   90.00
_cell.angle_gamma   90.00
#
_symmetry.space_group_name_H-M   'P 1'
#
loop_
_entity.id
_entity.type
_entity.pdbx_description
1 polymer ?
#
loop_
_entity_poly.entity_id
_entity_poly.type
_entity_poly.pdbx_seq_one_letter_code
_entity_poly.pdbx_strand_id
1 'polypeptide(L)'
;MRFASLSLGLAALFGLVLVGDAAKAKDSKPNIVFIFTDDQDYRLKSLDYMPNVQKYLVKEGTLHRNHYATISICCPSRVGLLRGQYAHNTNITDVSVPYGGYGRFNELKLGDDYLPLWLQKAGYNTNYIGKLMNQYSVNNYNKPTPKGSHIYKDQLVDPYTYVYNTAVFSKNGEAPVFYKDAYQTDIIHAKARAALKRLESSEDPFFLWVAPMAPHAQFIIHGHGNISTSNAVPAARHAHLFKDVKIPRTAHFNPSKQAKTASYWKHLERLNQTEIDEIDEAYRDRLRSLQAVDEMVGTVFEELERQGKLNNTYVFYSSDNGYHLGQHRSYPGKCTNIEEDINVPFIVRGPGVPKGKVSDVVSSHHDLASTFLALANGDEVVPDWVDGGVIPVTHKLKHHRKPVSKESFAVEFWGDNVIDEIITGAPHGPNLYKTLRVISEDYNYMYSVWCTGEHELYDLKKDPYEMHNLYTSASTQLTNRLDALLVVLKSCRAQSCRDPWRILHPDDHSVKTLKDALHHKYDAHYTQFRKVKLEECLPYYNLANEVPQIGEHFISNITHTKIHARQERTSRIPEEYHKLYNLIPKPSGEVGHQVPGDDFEQHAKPVPSELINTPVDWSKYNFYGYGN
;
A
#
# COMPACT_ATOMS: atom_id res chain seq x y z
N MET A 1 -91.80 14.97 -33.64
CA MET A 1 -91.89 16.11 -32.68
C MET A 1 -90.46 16.44 -32.27
N ARG A 2 -89.82 17.44 -32.87
CA ARG A 2 -89.80 18.89 -32.53
C ARG A 2 -88.74 19.25 -31.45
N PHE A 3 -87.72 20.01 -31.91
CA PHE A 3 -86.92 21.07 -31.25
C PHE A 3 -85.87 20.67 -30.18
N ALA A 4 -84.57 20.90 -30.42
CA ALA A 4 -83.77 22.16 -30.22
C ALA A 4 -83.39 22.37 -28.73
N SER A 5 -82.27 22.94 -28.27
CA SER A 5 -80.95 23.38 -28.75
C SER A 5 -80.18 23.88 -27.49
N LEU A 6 -78.84 24.03 -27.60
CA LEU A 6 -77.92 24.91 -26.82
C LEU A 6 -77.35 24.50 -25.42
N SER A 7 -76.05 24.15 -25.45
CA SER A 7 -74.85 24.90 -24.95
C SER A 7 -74.41 24.97 -23.46
N LEU A 8 -73.06 24.97 -23.33
CA LEU A 8 -72.11 25.25 -22.21
C LEU A 8 -71.84 24.11 -21.21
N GLY A 9 -70.61 23.70 -20.88
CA GLY A 9 -69.27 24.17 -21.23
C GLY A 9 -68.17 23.38 -20.47
N LEU A 10 -66.91 23.77 -20.74
CA LEU A 10 -65.65 23.48 -20.02
C LEU A 10 -64.92 22.12 -20.19
N ALA A 11 -63.89 22.18 -21.04
CA ALA A 11 -62.50 21.73 -20.86
C ALA A 11 -62.17 20.62 -19.83
N ALA A 12 -61.68 19.49 -20.34
CA ALA A 12 -60.60 18.72 -19.71
C ALA A 12 -59.76 18.04 -20.80
N LEU A 13 -58.56 18.58 -21.03
CA LEU A 13 -57.52 18.03 -21.89
C LEU A 13 -56.32 17.71 -20.99
N PHE A 14 -55.68 16.57 -21.29
CA PHE A 14 -54.43 16.04 -20.75
C PHE A 14 -54.42 15.35 -19.39
N GLY A 15 -54.12 14.04 -19.47
CA GLY A 15 -53.72 13.19 -18.35
C GLY A 15 -53.36 11.79 -18.82
N LEU A 16 -52.65 11.64 -19.94
CA LEU A 16 -52.05 10.35 -20.31
C LEU A 16 -50.88 10.13 -19.34
N VAL A 17 -51.13 9.41 -18.26
CA VAL A 17 -50.09 8.95 -17.34
C VAL A 17 -49.23 7.95 -18.11
N LEU A 18 -48.10 8.42 -18.62
CA LEU A 18 -46.95 7.58 -18.90
C LEU A 18 -46.52 6.98 -17.56
N VAL A 19 -47.01 5.78 -17.28
CA VAL A 19 -46.38 4.89 -16.31
C VAL A 19 -45.04 4.52 -16.93
N GLY A 20 -44.04 5.36 -16.65
CA GLY A 20 -42.67 5.07 -17.01
C GLY A 20 -42.29 3.75 -16.40
N ASP A 21 -41.79 2.85 -17.24
CA ASP A 21 -41.06 1.66 -16.83
C ASP A 21 -40.02 2.07 -15.79
N ALA A 22 -40.35 1.83 -14.51
CA ALA A 22 -39.34 1.51 -13.53
C ALA A 22 -38.78 0.15 -13.95
N ALA A 23 -37.95 0.17 -14.98
CA ALA A 23 -37.09 -0.94 -15.32
C ALA A 23 -36.38 -1.31 -14.01
N LYS A 24 -36.71 -2.48 -13.47
CA LYS A 24 -35.89 -3.15 -12.46
C LYS A 24 -34.46 -3.00 -12.96
N ALA A 25 -33.66 -2.15 -12.32
CA ALA A 25 -32.24 -2.11 -12.54
C ALA A 25 -31.77 -3.55 -12.31
N LYS A 26 -31.40 -4.23 -13.39
CA LYS A 26 -30.70 -5.51 -13.31
C LYS A 26 -29.55 -5.24 -12.36
N ASP A 27 -29.48 -5.97 -11.24
CA ASP A 27 -28.55 -5.77 -10.13
C ASP A 27 -27.11 -5.95 -10.70
N SER A 28 -26.61 -4.91 -11.37
CA SER A 28 -25.40 -4.97 -12.17
C SER A 28 -24.23 -4.87 -11.23
N LYS A 29 -23.25 -5.76 -11.41
CA LYS A 29 -22.03 -5.74 -10.62
C LYS A 29 -21.40 -4.34 -10.71
N PRO A 30 -20.94 -3.77 -9.58
CA PRO A 30 -20.40 -2.42 -9.56
C PRO A 30 -19.02 -2.39 -10.20
N ASN A 31 -18.63 -1.28 -10.81
CA ASN A 31 -17.23 -1.07 -11.19
C ASN A 31 -16.39 -0.77 -9.94
N ILE A 32 -15.10 -1.01 -10.02
CA ILE A 32 -14.14 -0.71 -8.97
C ILE A 32 -12.96 0.05 -9.56
N VAL A 33 -12.66 1.22 -9.04
CA VAL A 33 -11.43 1.97 -9.32
C VAL A 33 -10.60 2.01 -8.05
N PHE A 34 -9.32 1.68 -8.16
CA PHE A 34 -8.39 1.74 -7.05
C PHE A 34 -7.20 2.63 -7.41
N ILE A 35 -7.09 3.76 -6.73
CA ILE A 35 -5.98 4.70 -6.85
C ILE A 35 -5.02 4.44 -5.69
N PHE A 36 -3.76 4.12 -6.00
CA PHE A 36 -2.79 3.62 -5.02
C PHE A 36 -1.42 4.28 -5.18
N THR A 37 -1.16 5.30 -4.37
CA THR A 37 0.10 6.06 -4.39
C THR A 37 1.25 5.28 -3.76
N ASP A 38 2.46 5.85 -3.82
CA ASP A 38 3.67 5.25 -3.25
C ASP A 38 4.30 6.19 -2.23
N ASP A 39 4.54 5.72 -1.00
CA ASP A 39 5.09 6.51 0.11
C ASP A 39 4.24 7.72 0.52
N GLN A 40 2.92 7.73 0.35
CA GLN A 40 2.10 8.86 0.76
C GLN A 40 1.76 8.79 2.25
N ASP A 41 2.14 9.84 3.00
CA ASP A 41 1.81 9.95 4.41
C ASP A 41 0.33 10.23 4.64
N TYR A 42 -0.21 9.69 5.73
CA TYR A 42 -1.48 10.14 6.31
C TYR A 42 -1.26 11.05 7.51
N ARG A 43 -0.32 10.66 8.38
CA ARG A 43 -0.05 11.34 9.66
C ARG A 43 0.59 12.72 9.50
N LEU A 44 1.28 12.98 8.38
CA LEU A 44 1.85 14.29 8.07
C LEU A 44 0.89 15.18 7.24
N LYS A 45 -0.38 14.79 7.13
CA LYS A 45 -1.47 15.60 6.56
C LYS A 45 -1.35 15.89 5.07
N SER A 46 -0.72 15.03 4.26
CA SER A 46 -0.66 15.23 2.81
C SER A 46 -2.04 15.42 2.16
N LEU A 47 -3.07 14.72 2.65
CA LEU A 47 -4.46 14.82 2.15
C LEU A 47 -5.06 16.23 2.25
N ASP A 48 -4.62 17.06 3.19
CA ASP A 48 -5.15 18.43 3.37
C ASP A 48 -4.80 19.34 2.18
N TYR A 49 -3.79 18.95 1.39
CA TYR A 49 -3.30 19.67 0.22
C TYR A 49 -3.79 19.09 -1.12
N MET A 50 -4.76 18.17 -1.09
CA MET A 50 -5.27 17.48 -2.29
C MET A 50 -6.76 17.82 -2.53
N PRO A 51 -7.07 18.94 -3.19
CA PRO A 51 -8.44 19.47 -3.27
C PRO A 51 -9.43 18.55 -4.01
N ASN A 52 -9.02 17.81 -5.05
CA ASN A 52 -9.89 16.86 -5.74
C ASN A 52 -10.13 15.61 -4.90
N VAL A 53 -9.13 15.09 -4.18
CA VAL A 53 -9.32 14.02 -3.19
C VAL A 53 -10.30 14.48 -2.10
N GLN A 54 -10.14 15.71 -1.58
CA GLN A 54 -11.07 16.27 -0.60
C GLN A 54 -12.50 16.39 -1.17
N LYS A 55 -12.64 16.93 -2.38
CA LYS A 55 -13.93 17.14 -3.07
C LYS A 55 -14.63 15.81 -3.37
N TYR A 56 -13.94 14.89 -4.03
CA TYR A 56 -14.57 13.71 -4.61
C TYR A 56 -14.51 12.47 -3.72
N LEU A 57 -13.58 12.38 -2.77
CA LEU A 57 -13.42 11.19 -1.93
C LEU A 57 -13.76 11.47 -0.46
N VAL A 58 -13.09 12.43 0.18
CA VAL A 58 -13.28 12.66 1.62
C VAL A 58 -14.70 13.15 1.94
N LYS A 59 -15.20 14.14 1.21
CA LYS A 59 -16.56 14.70 1.44
C LYS A 59 -17.68 13.76 1.00
N GLU A 60 -17.45 12.98 -0.05
CA GLU A 60 -18.46 12.13 -0.69
C GLU A 60 -18.34 10.64 -0.36
N GLY A 61 -17.37 10.26 0.48
CA GLY A 61 -17.09 8.89 0.89
C GLY A 61 -16.86 8.76 2.39
N THR A 62 -16.25 7.65 2.80
CA THR A 62 -15.84 7.36 4.17
C THR A 62 -14.32 7.30 4.26
N LEU A 63 -13.74 8.08 5.16
CA LEU A 63 -12.33 7.97 5.56
C LEU A 63 -12.18 6.86 6.60
N HIS A 64 -11.34 5.88 6.35
CA HIS A 64 -11.03 4.80 7.28
C HIS A 64 -9.70 5.13 7.98
N ARG A 65 -9.79 5.72 9.17
CA ARG A 65 -8.59 6.27 9.82
C ARG A 65 -7.63 5.19 10.34
N ASN A 66 -8.13 3.98 10.58
CA ASN A 66 -7.39 2.84 11.12
C ASN A 66 -7.09 1.81 10.01
N HIS A 67 -6.53 2.27 8.88
CA HIS A 67 -6.04 1.40 7.82
C HIS A 67 -4.51 1.36 7.81
N TYR A 68 -3.95 0.17 7.66
CA TYR A 68 -2.53 -0.06 7.89
C TYR A 68 -1.82 -0.88 6.81
N ALA A 69 -0.60 -0.46 6.47
CA ALA A 69 0.39 -1.32 5.85
C ALA A 69 0.99 -2.24 6.93
N THR A 70 0.96 -3.55 6.72
CA THR A 70 1.54 -4.53 7.66
C THR A 70 3.05 -4.71 7.47
N ILE A 71 3.61 -4.08 6.45
CA ILE A 71 5.04 -3.98 6.18
C ILE A 71 5.25 -2.67 5.41
N SER A 72 6.05 -1.76 5.96
CA SER A 72 6.21 -0.39 5.45
C SER A 72 7.27 -0.28 4.35
N ILE A 73 7.21 -1.17 3.35
CA ILE A 73 8.08 -1.13 2.17
C ILE A 73 7.37 -1.67 0.91
N CYS A 74 7.62 -1.05 -0.24
CA CYS A 74 6.80 -1.13 -1.44
C CYS A 74 6.47 -2.56 -1.92
N CYS A 75 7.47 -3.36 -2.31
CA CYS A 75 7.23 -4.67 -2.95
C CYS A 75 6.52 -5.66 -2.02
N PRO A 76 6.98 -5.90 -0.78
CA PRO A 76 6.27 -6.73 0.20
C PRO A 76 4.83 -6.27 0.44
N SER A 77 4.60 -4.96 0.62
CA SER A 77 3.26 -4.41 0.87
C SER A 77 2.31 -4.64 -0.31
N ARG A 78 2.78 -4.36 -1.53
CA ARG A 78 2.02 -4.56 -2.78
C ARG A 78 1.71 -6.04 -3.03
N VAL A 79 2.67 -6.93 -2.79
CA VAL A 79 2.45 -8.38 -2.92
C VAL A 79 1.48 -8.88 -1.85
N GLY A 80 1.59 -8.39 -0.61
CA GLY A 80 0.65 -8.71 0.47
C GLY A 80 -0.79 -8.33 0.12
N LEU A 81 -1.00 -7.16 -0.49
CA LEU A 81 -2.30 -6.75 -1.03
C LEU A 81 -2.78 -7.69 -2.14
N LEU A 82 -1.94 -7.93 -3.15
CA LEU A 82 -2.28 -8.77 -4.32
C LEU A 82 -2.65 -10.21 -3.93
N ARG A 83 -2.06 -10.72 -2.85
CA ARG A 83 -2.28 -12.06 -2.32
C ARG A 83 -3.27 -12.11 -1.17
N GLY A 84 -3.62 -10.98 -0.57
CA GLY A 84 -4.35 -10.95 0.69
C GLY A 84 -3.60 -11.66 1.83
N GLN A 85 -2.27 -11.53 1.89
CA GLN A 85 -1.40 -12.23 2.85
C GLN A 85 -0.41 -11.30 3.54
N TYR A 86 0.04 -11.68 4.73
CA TYR A 86 1.21 -11.10 5.38
C TYR A 86 2.51 -11.45 4.63
N ALA A 87 3.57 -10.65 4.81
CA ALA A 87 4.85 -10.84 4.13
C ALA A 87 5.55 -12.14 4.57
N HIS A 88 5.39 -12.57 5.82
CA HIS A 88 5.88 -13.89 6.26
C HIS A 88 5.19 -15.07 5.56
N ASN A 89 4.00 -14.87 4.97
CA ASN A 89 3.27 -15.90 4.22
C ASN A 89 3.53 -15.84 2.72
N THR A 90 3.79 -14.66 2.16
CA THR A 90 4.22 -14.52 0.76
C THR A 90 5.70 -14.83 0.58
N ASN A 91 6.48 -14.73 1.66
CA ASN A 91 7.94 -14.84 1.67
C ASN A 91 8.63 -13.80 0.76
N ILE A 92 7.95 -12.69 0.46
CA ILE A 92 8.50 -11.48 -0.17
C ILE A 92 8.71 -10.46 0.96
N THR A 93 9.94 -10.31 1.43
CA THR A 93 10.27 -9.51 2.62
C THR A 93 11.17 -8.32 2.33
N ASP A 94 11.64 -8.18 1.09
CA ASP A 94 12.50 -7.09 0.64
C ASP A 94 11.98 -6.56 -0.71
N VAL A 95 12.51 -5.44 -1.17
CA VAL A 95 12.36 -4.93 -2.55
C VAL A 95 13.35 -5.56 -3.51
N SER A 96 14.42 -6.17 -3.00
CA SER A 96 15.53 -6.71 -3.77
C SER A 96 15.70 -8.21 -3.63
N VAL A 97 16.32 -8.85 -4.62
CA VAL A 97 16.77 -10.24 -4.51
C VAL A 97 17.78 -10.43 -3.36
N PRO A 98 17.87 -11.64 -2.77
CA PRO A 98 17.08 -12.82 -3.10
C PRO A 98 15.71 -12.84 -2.43
N TYR A 99 15.34 -11.86 -1.61
CA TYR A 99 14.16 -11.92 -0.73
C TYR A 99 12.95 -11.11 -1.23
N GLY A 100 13.09 -10.46 -2.38
CA GLY A 100 12.13 -9.51 -2.92
C GLY A 100 12.10 -9.45 -4.44
N GLY A 101 11.22 -8.59 -4.95
CA GLY A 101 11.16 -8.22 -6.36
C GLY A 101 10.37 -9.17 -7.26
N TYR A 102 10.11 -8.70 -8.49
CA TYR A 102 9.31 -9.42 -9.48
C TYR A 102 9.87 -10.82 -9.82
N GLY A 103 11.19 -10.98 -9.87
CA GLY A 103 11.82 -12.27 -10.11
C GLY A 103 11.41 -13.32 -9.07
N ARG A 104 11.55 -12.99 -7.78
CA ARG A 104 11.15 -13.88 -6.68
C ARG A 104 9.64 -14.13 -6.65
N PHE A 105 8.84 -13.09 -6.92
CA PHE A 105 7.38 -13.24 -7.04
C PHE A 105 6.99 -14.31 -8.07
N ASN A 106 7.71 -14.37 -9.20
CA ASN A 106 7.50 -15.38 -10.23
C ASN A 106 8.08 -16.75 -9.86
N GLU A 107 9.27 -16.79 -9.26
CA GLU A 107 9.89 -18.04 -8.77
C GLU A 107 8.98 -18.78 -7.78
N LEU A 108 8.39 -18.03 -6.84
CA LEU A 108 7.43 -18.54 -5.86
C LEU A 108 6.03 -18.77 -6.44
N LYS A 109 5.83 -18.51 -7.74
CA LYS A 109 4.55 -18.65 -8.46
C LYS A 109 3.39 -17.90 -7.80
N LEU A 110 3.66 -16.78 -7.12
CA LEU A 110 2.64 -16.02 -6.41
C LEU A 110 1.63 -15.39 -7.39
N GLY A 111 2.08 -15.09 -8.62
CA GLY A 111 1.25 -14.60 -9.72
C GLY A 111 0.37 -15.65 -10.40
N ASP A 112 0.37 -16.90 -9.94
CA ASP A 112 -0.50 -17.95 -10.50
C ASP A 112 -1.89 -17.97 -9.84
N ASP A 113 -2.03 -17.34 -8.67
CA ASP A 113 -3.29 -17.35 -7.90
C ASP A 113 -3.44 -16.08 -7.04
N TYR A 114 -3.80 -14.95 -7.64
CA TYR A 114 -3.78 -13.63 -7.00
C TYR A 114 -4.91 -12.74 -7.51
N LEU A 115 -5.13 -11.60 -6.84
CA LEU A 115 -6.31 -10.74 -6.97
C LEU A 115 -6.79 -10.49 -8.41
N PRO A 116 -5.95 -10.11 -9.39
CA PRO A 116 -6.42 -9.88 -10.76
C PRO A 116 -7.05 -11.12 -11.40
N LEU A 117 -6.50 -12.32 -11.15
CA LEU A 117 -7.11 -13.57 -11.64
C LEU A 117 -8.42 -13.89 -10.92
N TRP A 118 -8.54 -13.53 -9.64
CA TRP A 118 -9.76 -13.76 -8.87
C TRP A 118 -10.90 -12.86 -9.35
N LEU A 119 -10.60 -11.57 -9.59
CA LEU A 119 -11.57 -10.64 -10.15
C LEU A 119 -12.05 -11.09 -11.54
N GLN A 120 -11.14 -11.63 -12.37
CA GLN A 120 -11.52 -12.21 -13.66
C GLN A 120 -12.45 -13.40 -13.52
N LYS A 121 -12.17 -14.33 -12.61
CA LYS A 121 -13.07 -15.45 -12.30
C LYS A 121 -14.44 -14.94 -11.80
N ALA A 122 -14.47 -13.80 -11.11
CA ALA A 122 -15.70 -13.11 -10.70
C ALA A 122 -16.36 -12.29 -11.84
N GLY A 123 -15.84 -12.35 -13.07
CA GLY A 123 -16.42 -11.71 -14.26
C GLY A 123 -16.03 -10.25 -14.47
N TYR A 124 -14.93 -9.78 -13.86
CA TYR A 124 -14.45 -8.41 -14.03
C TYR A 124 -13.42 -8.27 -15.16
N ASN A 125 -13.55 -7.18 -15.90
CA ASN A 125 -12.52 -6.67 -16.78
C ASN A 125 -11.43 -5.97 -15.96
N THR A 126 -10.30 -6.65 -15.77
CA THR A 126 -9.18 -6.13 -14.98
C THR A 126 -8.22 -5.29 -15.82
N ASN A 127 -7.92 -4.09 -15.31
CA ASN A 127 -7.08 -3.07 -15.91
C ASN A 127 -6.06 -2.56 -14.89
N TYR A 128 -4.81 -2.36 -15.32
CA TYR A 128 -3.72 -1.90 -14.43
C TYR A 128 -2.86 -0.84 -15.12
N ILE A 129 -2.57 0.25 -14.41
CA ILE A 129 -1.75 1.36 -14.91
C ILE A 129 -0.78 1.82 -13.83
N GLY A 130 0.52 1.92 -14.14
CA GLY A 130 1.53 2.46 -13.22
C GLY A 130 2.44 1.41 -12.60
N LYS A 131 2.94 1.66 -11.38
CA LYS A 131 3.94 0.82 -10.72
C LYS A 131 3.33 -0.50 -10.26
N LEU A 132 3.87 -1.64 -10.73
CA LEU A 132 3.48 -2.98 -10.24
C LEU A 132 4.14 -3.29 -8.91
N MET A 133 5.46 -3.46 -8.92
CA MET A 133 6.32 -3.77 -7.79
C MET A 133 7.78 -3.55 -8.21
N ASN A 134 8.70 -3.56 -7.25
CA ASN A 134 10.14 -3.49 -7.51
C ASN A 134 10.62 -4.63 -8.42
N GLN A 135 11.62 -4.33 -9.24
CA GLN A 135 12.29 -5.24 -10.16
C GLN A 135 11.44 -5.74 -11.34
N TYR A 136 10.24 -5.20 -11.55
CA TYR A 136 9.57 -5.30 -12.85
C TYR A 136 10.20 -4.27 -13.79
N SER A 137 10.94 -4.73 -14.81
CA SER A 137 11.97 -3.94 -15.49
C SER A 137 11.93 -4.05 -17.01
N VAL A 138 12.71 -3.19 -17.67
CA VAL A 138 12.93 -3.23 -19.12
C VAL A 138 13.49 -4.56 -19.65
N ASN A 139 14.02 -5.43 -18.77
CA ASN A 139 14.66 -6.70 -19.15
C ASN A 139 13.79 -7.93 -18.90
N ASN A 140 12.81 -7.83 -18.01
CA ASN A 140 11.95 -8.94 -17.58
C ASN A 140 10.45 -8.63 -17.66
N TYR A 141 10.06 -7.53 -18.30
CA TYR A 141 8.66 -7.10 -18.48
C TYR A 141 7.74 -8.20 -19.06
N ASN A 142 8.32 -9.13 -19.81
CA ASN A 142 7.65 -10.27 -20.43
C ASN A 142 8.18 -11.65 -19.96
N LYS A 143 8.89 -11.73 -18.83
CA LYS A 143 9.52 -12.97 -18.31
C LYS A 143 9.12 -13.33 -16.87
N PRO A 144 7.94 -13.96 -16.67
CA PRO A 144 6.80 -13.94 -17.59
C PRO A 144 6.15 -12.55 -17.62
N THR A 145 5.24 -12.33 -18.56
CA THR A 145 4.31 -11.20 -18.45
C THR A 145 3.40 -11.43 -17.23
N PRO A 146 3.12 -10.40 -16.40
CA PRO A 146 2.17 -10.53 -15.29
C PRO A 146 0.84 -11.11 -15.78
N LYS A 147 0.26 -12.07 -15.08
CA LYS A 147 -1.02 -12.69 -15.48
C LYS A 147 -2.19 -11.73 -15.18
N GLY A 148 -3.43 -12.19 -15.37
CA GLY A 148 -4.59 -11.48 -14.79
C GLY A 148 -4.99 -10.17 -15.45
N SER A 149 -4.91 -10.07 -16.78
CA SER A 149 -5.47 -8.94 -17.54
C SER A 149 -6.12 -9.39 -18.84
N HIS A 150 -7.45 -9.36 -18.90
CA HIS A 150 -8.20 -9.75 -20.10
C HIS A 150 -8.20 -8.62 -21.15
N ILE A 151 -7.88 -7.38 -20.75
CA ILE A 151 -7.99 -6.19 -21.61
C ILE A 151 -6.73 -5.31 -21.62
N TYR A 152 -6.22 -4.83 -20.47
CA TYR A 152 -5.17 -3.79 -20.49
C TYR A 152 -4.26 -3.73 -19.26
N LYS A 153 -2.94 -3.80 -19.47
CA LYS A 153 -1.90 -3.44 -18.49
C LYS A 153 -0.94 -2.46 -19.12
N ASP A 154 -0.56 -1.45 -18.36
CA ASP A 154 0.40 -0.44 -18.80
C ASP A 154 1.28 -0.06 -17.63
N GLN A 155 2.41 -0.76 -17.52
CA GLN A 155 3.15 -0.88 -16.29
C GLN A 155 4.46 -0.12 -16.39
N LEU A 156 4.75 0.70 -15.38
CA LEU A 156 6.07 1.32 -15.24
C LEU A 156 7.12 0.23 -15.11
N VAL A 157 8.28 0.45 -15.75
CA VAL A 157 9.39 -0.50 -15.74
C VAL A 157 10.65 0.12 -15.14
N ASP A 158 11.27 -0.62 -14.24
CA ASP A 158 12.58 -0.29 -13.66
C ASP A 158 13.66 -0.25 -14.76
N PRO A 159 14.63 0.66 -14.63
CA PRO A 159 14.89 1.56 -13.49
C PRO A 159 14.09 2.89 -13.54
N TYR A 160 13.18 3.06 -14.51
CA TYR A 160 12.51 4.35 -14.76
C TYR A 160 11.25 4.57 -13.94
N THR A 161 10.76 3.55 -13.23
CA THR A 161 9.64 3.68 -12.29
C THR A 161 9.81 4.85 -11.32
N TYR A 162 11.04 5.11 -10.86
CA TYR A 162 11.37 6.15 -9.89
C TYR A 162 11.93 7.43 -10.52
N VAL A 163 11.71 7.61 -11.83
CA VAL A 163 12.19 8.78 -12.58
C VAL A 163 11.00 9.59 -13.06
N TYR A 164 10.72 10.71 -12.37
CA TYR A 164 9.57 11.57 -12.64
C TYR A 164 9.57 12.13 -14.06
N ASN A 165 10.72 12.53 -14.60
CA ASN A 165 10.81 13.18 -15.91
C ASN A 165 11.12 12.22 -17.07
N THR A 166 11.07 10.91 -16.81
CA THR A 166 11.29 9.87 -17.83
C THR A 166 10.31 8.74 -17.62
N ALA A 167 9.15 8.84 -18.27
CA ALA A 167 8.11 7.82 -18.16
C ALA A 167 8.38 6.67 -19.15
N VAL A 168 8.59 5.45 -18.63
CA VAL A 168 8.81 4.24 -19.45
C VAL A 168 7.84 3.16 -19.02
N PHE A 169 7.13 2.60 -20.00
CA PHE A 169 6.06 1.64 -19.77
C PHE A 169 6.18 0.42 -20.67
N SER A 170 5.80 -0.74 -20.15
CA SER A 170 5.45 -1.91 -20.95
C SER A 170 3.94 -2.10 -20.95
N LYS A 171 3.34 -2.11 -22.15
CA LYS A 171 1.91 -2.34 -22.35
C LYS A 171 1.69 -3.81 -22.66
N ASN A 172 0.91 -4.52 -21.86
CA ASN A 172 0.57 -5.94 -22.05
C ASN A 172 1.77 -6.90 -22.25
N GLY A 173 2.96 -6.55 -21.76
CA GLY A 173 4.18 -7.32 -21.99
C GLY A 173 4.80 -7.10 -23.38
N GLU A 174 4.38 -6.06 -24.11
CA GLU A 174 5.07 -5.56 -25.30
C GLU A 174 6.37 -4.85 -24.92
N ALA A 175 7.27 -4.71 -25.90
CA ALA A 175 8.54 -4.00 -25.72
C ALA A 175 8.31 -2.61 -25.10
N PRO A 176 9.08 -2.23 -24.07
CA PRO A 176 8.89 -0.95 -23.42
C PRO A 176 9.02 0.24 -24.37
N VAL A 177 8.19 1.25 -24.13
CA VAL A 177 8.24 2.55 -24.80
C VAL A 177 8.48 3.65 -23.79
N PHE A 178 9.14 4.73 -24.21
CA PHE A 178 9.32 5.93 -23.40
C PHE A 178 8.57 7.10 -24.00
N TYR A 179 8.13 8.01 -23.13
CA TYR A 179 7.46 9.25 -23.50
C TYR A 179 8.45 10.40 -23.32
N LYS A 180 8.99 10.88 -24.44
CA LYS A 180 9.98 11.96 -24.40
C LYS A 180 9.32 13.22 -23.84
N ASP A 181 10.05 13.94 -22.99
CA ASP A 181 9.65 15.25 -22.46
C ASP A 181 8.35 15.21 -21.64
N ALA A 182 8.00 14.05 -21.07
CA ALA A 182 6.76 13.86 -20.32
C ALA A 182 7.00 13.58 -18.84
N TYR A 183 6.19 14.22 -18.00
CA TYR A 183 6.15 13.94 -16.57
C TYR A 183 5.37 12.65 -16.33
N GLN A 184 5.95 11.74 -15.54
CA GLN A 184 5.50 10.37 -15.39
C GLN A 184 4.06 10.27 -14.89
N THR A 185 3.71 11.04 -13.85
CA THR A 185 2.34 11.07 -13.32
C THR A 185 1.34 11.57 -14.35
N ASP A 186 1.74 12.48 -15.24
CA ASP A 186 0.86 13.00 -16.29
C ASP A 186 0.61 11.96 -17.39
N ILE A 187 1.60 11.09 -17.67
CA ILE A 187 1.40 9.93 -18.54
C ILE A 187 0.47 8.90 -17.90
N ILE A 188 0.61 8.65 -16.59
CA ILE A 188 -0.33 7.78 -15.85
C ILE A 188 -1.74 8.36 -15.91
N HIS A 189 -1.88 9.68 -15.74
CA HIS A 189 -3.15 10.40 -15.85
C HIS A 189 -3.77 10.23 -17.23
N ALA A 190 -3.02 10.50 -18.30
CA ALA A 190 -3.51 10.31 -19.68
C ALA A 190 -3.91 8.86 -19.95
N LYS A 191 -3.13 7.89 -19.47
CA LYS A 191 -3.45 6.45 -19.58
C LYS A 191 -4.71 6.07 -18.80
N ALA A 192 -4.92 6.62 -17.60
CA ALA A 192 -6.12 6.37 -16.81
C ALA A 192 -7.38 6.90 -17.51
N ARG A 193 -7.32 8.12 -18.06
CA ARG A 193 -8.39 8.69 -18.91
C ARG A 193 -8.66 7.81 -20.12
N ALA A 194 -7.61 7.38 -20.83
CA ALA A 194 -7.75 6.51 -21.99
C ALA A 194 -8.35 5.13 -21.63
N ALA A 195 -8.00 4.57 -20.47
CA ALA A 195 -8.61 3.33 -19.98
C ALA A 195 -10.10 3.50 -19.68
N LEU A 196 -10.50 4.57 -18.99
CA LEU A 196 -11.91 4.84 -18.75
C LEU A 196 -12.69 5.05 -20.05
N LYS A 197 -12.13 5.74 -21.04
CA LYS A 197 -12.75 5.88 -22.38
C LYS A 197 -12.92 4.54 -23.10
N ARG A 198 -11.95 3.62 -23.00
CA ARG A 198 -12.09 2.27 -23.55
C ARG A 198 -13.16 1.43 -22.83
N LEU A 199 -13.31 1.63 -21.52
CA LEU A 199 -14.27 0.91 -20.69
C LEU A 199 -15.69 1.49 -20.77
N GLU A 200 -15.85 2.70 -21.34
CA GLU A 200 -17.15 3.35 -21.56
C GLU A 200 -18.11 2.46 -22.35
N SER A 201 -17.60 1.83 -23.42
CA SER A 201 -18.37 0.95 -24.33
C SER A 201 -18.56 -0.48 -23.81
N SER A 202 -18.02 -0.81 -22.64
CA SER A 202 -18.16 -2.14 -22.04
C SER A 202 -19.38 -2.21 -21.12
N GLU A 203 -20.19 -3.25 -21.29
CA GLU A 203 -21.30 -3.62 -20.40
C GLU A 203 -20.84 -4.46 -19.20
N ASP A 204 -19.65 -5.05 -19.28
CA ASP A 204 -19.07 -5.85 -18.20
C ASP A 204 -18.53 -4.93 -17.09
N PRO A 205 -18.59 -5.36 -15.82
CA PRO A 205 -17.99 -4.60 -14.73
C PRO A 205 -16.47 -4.57 -14.88
N PHE A 206 -15.84 -3.45 -14.53
CA PHE A 206 -14.38 -3.33 -14.59
C PHE A 206 -13.75 -3.11 -13.23
N PHE A 207 -12.50 -3.56 -13.11
CA PHE A 207 -11.58 -3.19 -12.04
C PHE A 207 -10.43 -2.42 -12.68
N LEU A 208 -10.25 -1.16 -12.31
CA LEU A 208 -9.16 -0.29 -12.78
C LEU A 208 -8.25 0.08 -11.62
N TRP A 209 -7.03 -0.45 -11.61
CA TRP A 209 -6.00 -0.06 -10.65
C TRP A 209 -5.06 0.97 -11.29
N VAL A 210 -5.03 2.18 -10.73
CA VAL A 210 -4.11 3.26 -11.10
C VAL A 210 -3.11 3.47 -9.97
N ALA A 211 -1.84 3.15 -10.21
CA ALA A 211 -0.77 3.10 -9.22
C ALA A 211 0.35 4.12 -9.53
N PRO A 212 0.12 5.43 -9.30
CA PRO A 212 1.17 6.43 -9.48
C PRO A 212 2.32 6.24 -8.47
N MET A 213 3.54 6.58 -8.89
CA MET A 213 4.73 6.53 -8.02
C MET A 213 4.82 7.73 -7.06
N ALA A 214 4.19 8.87 -7.38
CA ALA A 214 4.23 10.01 -6.49
C ALA A 214 3.52 9.73 -5.14
N PRO A 215 4.06 10.19 -3.99
CA PRO A 215 5.20 11.10 -3.83
C PRO A 215 6.55 10.45 -3.44
N HIS A 216 6.84 9.22 -3.88
CA HIS A 216 8.13 8.57 -3.62
C HIS A 216 9.33 9.45 -4.07
N ALA A 217 10.47 9.27 -3.41
CA ALA A 217 11.75 9.90 -3.77
C ALA A 217 12.16 9.60 -5.22
N GLN A 218 12.89 10.53 -5.84
CA GLN A 218 13.41 10.39 -7.20
C GLN A 218 14.72 9.60 -7.18
N PHE A 219 14.92 8.73 -8.16
CA PHE A 219 16.22 8.11 -8.41
C PHE A 219 17.05 8.97 -9.38
N ILE A 220 18.24 9.38 -8.95
CA ILE A 220 19.22 10.02 -9.83
C ILE A 220 20.16 8.95 -10.34
N ILE A 221 20.10 8.69 -11.65
CA ILE A 221 20.95 7.72 -12.33
C ILE A 221 22.20 8.44 -12.83
N HIS A 222 23.36 8.13 -12.26
CA HIS A 222 24.64 8.75 -12.60
C HIS A 222 25.33 8.03 -13.78
N GLY A 223 26.18 8.73 -14.52
CA GLY A 223 26.90 8.19 -15.70
C GLY A 223 27.87 7.04 -15.43
N HIS A 224 28.19 6.78 -14.16
CA HIS A 224 28.99 5.65 -13.68
C HIS A 224 28.14 4.60 -12.97
N GLY A 225 26.86 4.48 -13.33
CA GLY A 225 25.96 3.46 -12.81
C GLY A 225 25.70 3.53 -11.31
N ASN A 226 26.08 4.60 -10.61
CA ASN A 226 25.59 4.80 -9.26
C ASN A 226 24.15 5.34 -9.34
N ILE A 227 23.28 4.87 -8.45
CA ILE A 227 21.98 5.50 -8.21
C ILE A 227 22.10 6.18 -6.86
N SER A 228 21.81 7.48 -6.83
CA SER A 228 21.50 8.17 -5.57
C SER A 228 20.02 8.51 -5.57
N THR A 229 19.52 8.94 -4.41
CA THR A 229 18.13 9.42 -4.29
C THR A 229 18.10 10.93 -4.09
N SER A 230 16.99 11.55 -4.45
CA SER A 230 16.67 12.95 -4.12
C SER A 230 15.20 13.07 -3.75
N ASN A 231 14.78 14.25 -3.31
CA ASN A 231 13.38 14.56 -3.08
C ASN A 231 12.49 14.19 -4.28
N ALA A 232 11.22 13.97 -4.00
CA ALA A 232 10.20 13.87 -5.04
C ALA A 232 10.28 15.07 -5.98
N VAL A 233 10.18 14.86 -7.29
CA VAL A 233 10.25 15.96 -8.26
C VAL A 233 8.82 16.35 -8.63
N PRO A 234 8.35 17.57 -8.33
CA PRO A 234 7.02 18.00 -8.74
C PRO A 234 6.93 18.24 -10.24
N ALA A 235 5.72 18.18 -10.79
CA ALA A 235 5.49 18.68 -12.14
C ALA A 235 5.85 20.18 -12.18
N ALA A 236 6.46 20.65 -13.27
CA ALA A 236 6.95 22.04 -13.35
C ALA A 236 5.86 23.09 -13.06
N ARG A 237 4.61 22.81 -13.48
CA ARG A 237 3.45 23.67 -13.20
C ARG A 237 3.11 23.81 -11.70
N HIS A 238 3.54 22.88 -10.85
CA HIS A 238 3.27 22.87 -9.40
C HIS A 238 4.47 23.30 -8.54
N ALA A 239 5.65 23.52 -9.14
CA ALA A 239 6.90 23.81 -8.43
C ALA A 239 6.83 25.04 -7.51
N HIS A 240 5.96 26.00 -7.83
CA HIS A 240 5.80 27.26 -7.08
C HIS A 240 4.84 27.15 -5.87
N LEU A 241 4.14 26.03 -5.70
CA LEU A 241 3.14 25.87 -4.66
C LEU A 241 3.77 25.66 -3.28
N PHE A 242 2.99 25.95 -2.23
CA PHE A 242 3.29 25.60 -0.83
C PHE A 242 4.64 26.12 -0.29
N LYS A 243 5.18 27.21 -0.84
CA LYS A 243 6.49 27.77 -0.47
C LYS A 243 6.72 27.95 1.03
N ASP A 244 5.67 28.31 1.79
CA ASP A 244 5.75 28.62 3.22
C ASP A 244 5.32 27.44 4.12
N VAL A 245 4.92 26.32 3.53
CA VAL A 245 4.47 25.14 4.28
C VAL A 245 5.66 24.47 4.93
N LYS A 246 5.53 24.14 6.21
CA LYS A 246 6.49 23.33 6.96
C LYS A 246 5.86 22.01 7.32
N ILE A 247 6.70 20.99 7.50
CA ILE A 247 6.20 19.72 8.04
C ILE A 247 5.56 19.95 9.43
N PRO A 248 4.48 19.22 9.78
CA PRO A 248 3.92 19.30 11.12
C PRO A 248 4.97 19.11 12.22
N ARG A 249 5.17 20.17 13.03
CA ARG A 249 6.10 20.16 14.18
C ARG A 249 5.42 19.54 15.41
N THR A 250 5.07 18.26 15.31
CA THR A 250 4.45 17.47 16.39
C THR A 250 5.43 17.21 17.53
N ALA A 251 4.95 16.69 18.68
CA ALA A 251 5.79 16.46 19.86
C ALA A 251 6.96 15.50 19.61
N HIS A 252 6.77 14.54 18.69
CA HIS A 252 7.81 13.61 18.26
C HIS A 252 8.62 14.11 17.05
N PHE A 253 8.36 15.29 16.50
CA PHE A 253 9.25 15.86 15.49
C PHE A 253 10.54 16.38 16.17
N ASN A 254 11.67 15.72 15.90
CA ASN A 254 13.00 16.05 16.44
C ASN A 254 13.06 16.40 17.95
N PRO A 255 12.57 15.52 18.84
CA PRO A 255 12.40 15.82 20.26
C PRO A 255 13.75 16.00 20.97
N SER A 256 13.76 16.85 22.02
CA SER A 256 14.96 17.13 22.82
C SER A 256 15.49 15.89 23.55
N LYS A 257 14.62 14.92 23.85
CA LYS A 257 14.96 13.58 24.34
C LYS A 257 14.52 12.54 23.33
N GLN A 258 15.38 11.55 23.06
CA GLN A 258 15.00 10.46 22.18
C GLN A 258 13.92 9.60 22.87
N ALA A 259 12.83 9.36 22.16
CA ALA A 259 11.69 8.58 22.62
C ALA A 259 11.81 7.09 22.28
N LYS A 260 12.29 6.78 21.08
CA LYS A 260 12.50 5.41 20.63
C LYS A 260 13.73 4.82 21.29
N THR A 261 13.56 3.70 21.99
CA THR A 261 14.60 3.11 22.84
C THR A 261 15.23 1.84 22.27
N ALA A 262 14.68 1.33 21.19
CA ALA A 262 15.10 0.07 20.59
C ALA A 262 15.98 0.25 19.36
N SER A 263 16.88 -0.70 19.16
CA SER A 263 17.78 -0.77 18.00
C SER A 263 18.53 0.56 17.70
N TYR A 264 18.70 0.92 16.43
CA TYR A 264 19.46 2.11 15.99
C TYR A 264 18.82 3.43 16.46
N TRP A 265 17.52 3.44 16.74
CA TRP A 265 16.79 4.64 17.15
C TRP A 265 17.37 5.29 18.41
N LYS A 266 17.82 4.48 19.38
CA LYS A 266 18.37 4.98 20.65
C LYS A 266 19.65 5.80 20.49
N HIS A 267 20.28 5.72 19.31
CA HIS A 267 21.51 6.40 18.97
C HIS A 267 21.30 7.58 18.02
N LEU A 268 20.07 7.87 17.58
CA LEU A 268 19.83 9.01 16.70
C LEU A 268 20.10 10.33 17.44
N GLU A 269 21.02 11.09 16.85
CA GLU A 269 21.32 12.44 17.28
C GLU A 269 20.16 13.38 16.95
N ARG A 270 20.10 14.50 17.66
CA ARG A 270 19.08 15.51 17.42
C ARG A 270 19.42 16.22 16.11
N LEU A 271 18.44 16.32 15.21
CA LEU A 271 18.62 17.00 13.93
C LEU A 271 18.96 18.47 14.17
N ASN A 272 19.95 18.98 13.44
CA ASN A 272 20.34 20.38 13.42
C ASN A 272 19.42 21.21 12.50
N GLN A 273 19.59 22.53 12.48
CA GLN A 273 18.68 23.42 11.74
C GLN A 273 18.73 23.18 10.22
N THR A 274 19.91 22.87 9.65
CA THR A 274 20.05 22.56 8.22
C THR A 274 19.24 21.33 7.84
N GLU A 275 19.35 20.25 8.62
CA GLU A 275 18.60 19.01 8.38
C GLU A 275 17.08 19.24 8.52
N ILE A 276 16.67 20.08 9.47
CA ILE A 276 15.27 20.48 9.65
C ILE A 276 14.74 21.27 8.44
N ASP A 277 15.55 22.14 7.87
CA ASP A 277 15.19 22.96 6.70
C ASP A 277 15.14 22.11 5.42
N GLU A 278 16.05 21.12 5.28
CA GLU A 278 16.03 20.12 4.20
C GLU A 278 14.78 19.24 4.28
N ILE A 279 14.38 18.81 5.48
CA ILE A 279 13.13 18.07 5.70
C ILE A 279 11.91 18.92 5.31
N ASP A 280 11.93 20.21 5.62
CA ASP A 280 10.85 21.13 5.23
C ASP A 280 10.71 21.23 3.71
N GLU A 281 11.81 21.29 2.95
CA GLU A 281 11.76 21.22 1.49
C GLU A 281 11.31 19.85 0.98
N ALA A 282 11.83 18.76 1.53
CA ALA A 282 11.41 17.41 1.15
C ALA A 282 9.90 17.19 1.34
N TYR A 283 9.34 17.72 2.43
CA TYR A 283 7.91 17.73 2.66
C TYR A 283 7.15 18.55 1.62
N ARG A 284 7.61 19.78 1.31
CA ARG A 284 7.00 20.61 0.25
C ARG A 284 7.02 19.93 -1.11
N ASP A 285 8.14 19.32 -1.49
CA ASP A 285 8.31 18.63 -2.76
C ASP A 285 7.36 17.44 -2.91
N ARG A 286 7.15 16.68 -1.83
CA ARG A 286 6.13 15.62 -1.77
C ARG A 286 4.71 16.16 -1.93
N LEU A 287 4.36 17.28 -1.27
CA LEU A 287 3.05 17.92 -1.44
C LEU A 287 2.83 18.43 -2.87
N ARG A 288 3.87 18.99 -3.48
CA ARG A 288 3.84 19.51 -4.86
C ARG A 288 3.71 18.37 -5.88
N SER A 289 4.43 17.25 -5.71
CA SER A 289 4.33 16.10 -6.63
C SER A 289 2.96 15.41 -6.56
N LEU A 290 2.31 15.42 -5.38
CA LEU A 290 0.94 14.95 -5.19
C LEU A 290 -0.10 15.77 -5.98
N GLN A 291 0.17 17.00 -6.39
CA GLN A 291 -0.81 17.81 -7.13
C GLN A 291 -1.14 17.19 -8.50
N ALA A 292 -0.16 16.57 -9.18
CA ALA A 292 -0.43 15.82 -10.41
C ALA A 292 -1.28 14.56 -10.16
N VAL A 293 -1.14 13.93 -8.99
CA VAL A 293 -2.03 12.82 -8.57
C VAL A 293 -3.43 13.34 -8.30
N ASP A 294 -3.57 14.50 -7.63
CA ASP A 294 -4.86 15.11 -7.34
C ASP A 294 -5.62 15.51 -8.62
N GLU A 295 -4.94 16.08 -9.61
CA GLU A 295 -5.50 16.36 -10.94
C GLU A 295 -6.01 15.09 -11.63
N MET A 296 -5.23 14.00 -11.57
CA MET A 296 -5.62 12.69 -12.09
C MET A 296 -6.89 12.16 -11.38
N VAL A 297 -6.97 12.29 -10.05
CA VAL A 297 -8.19 11.93 -9.29
C VAL A 297 -9.39 12.71 -9.82
N GLY A 298 -9.24 14.02 -10.05
CA GLY A 298 -10.31 14.85 -10.62
C GLY A 298 -10.82 14.31 -11.96
N THR A 299 -9.91 14.01 -12.89
CA THR A 299 -10.27 13.45 -14.20
C THR A 299 -10.93 12.07 -14.11
N VAL A 300 -10.48 11.18 -13.20
CA VAL A 300 -11.14 9.88 -13.01
C VAL A 300 -12.61 10.06 -12.65
N PHE A 301 -12.91 10.98 -11.71
CA PHE A 301 -14.29 11.24 -11.32
C PHE A 301 -15.11 11.91 -12.42
N GLU A 302 -14.52 12.88 -13.12
CA GLU A 302 -15.17 13.58 -14.24
C GLU A 302 -15.52 12.63 -15.39
N GLU A 303 -14.62 11.71 -15.75
CA GLU A 303 -14.91 10.70 -16.78
C GLU A 303 -15.99 9.73 -16.32
N LEU A 304 -15.94 9.23 -15.07
CA LEU A 304 -16.99 8.35 -14.54
C LEU A 304 -18.37 9.04 -14.51
N GLU A 305 -18.41 10.34 -14.21
CA GLU A 305 -19.63 11.14 -14.22
C GLU A 305 -20.14 11.37 -15.65
N ARG A 306 -19.27 11.78 -16.57
CA ARG A 306 -19.57 11.97 -17.99
C ARG A 306 -20.16 10.70 -18.63
N GLN A 307 -19.64 9.55 -18.25
CA GLN A 307 -20.09 8.23 -18.73
C GLN A 307 -21.37 7.72 -18.02
N GLY A 308 -21.87 8.42 -17.00
CA GLY A 308 -22.99 7.95 -16.18
C GLY A 308 -22.67 6.71 -15.32
N LYS A 309 -21.41 6.30 -15.20
CA LYS A 309 -20.99 5.09 -14.46
C LYS A 309 -20.67 5.36 -12.98
N LEU A 310 -20.51 6.62 -12.57
CA LEU A 310 -20.11 6.98 -11.20
C LEU A 310 -21.03 6.41 -10.11
N ASN A 311 -22.35 6.41 -10.33
CA ASN A 311 -23.31 5.91 -9.34
C ASN A 311 -23.27 4.40 -9.13
N ASN A 312 -22.59 3.65 -10.00
CA ASN A 312 -22.36 2.21 -9.87
C ASN A 312 -20.85 1.88 -9.79
N THR A 313 -20.03 2.80 -9.29
CA THR A 313 -18.59 2.61 -9.16
C THR A 313 -18.14 2.83 -7.72
N TYR A 314 -17.40 1.87 -7.16
CA TYR A 314 -16.61 2.09 -5.95
C TYR A 314 -15.25 2.67 -6.34
N VAL A 315 -14.86 3.78 -5.73
CA VAL A 315 -13.52 4.37 -5.85
C VAL A 315 -12.82 4.26 -4.50
N PHE A 316 -11.70 3.56 -4.50
CA PHE A 316 -10.80 3.38 -3.37
C PHE A 316 -9.55 4.24 -3.58
N TYR A 317 -9.06 4.87 -2.52
CA TYR A 317 -7.82 5.63 -2.50
C TYR A 317 -6.96 5.19 -1.33
N SER A 318 -5.73 4.77 -1.59
CA SER A 318 -4.76 4.40 -0.54
C SER A 318 -3.30 4.63 -0.96
N SER A 319 -2.36 4.27 -0.09
CA SER A 319 -0.92 4.23 -0.38
C SER A 319 -0.31 2.90 0.06
N ASP A 320 0.81 2.48 -0.55
CA ASP A 320 1.46 1.20 -0.23
C ASP A 320 2.17 1.18 1.13
N ASN A 321 2.62 2.33 1.59
CA ASN A 321 3.08 2.58 2.95
C ASN A 321 3.05 4.10 3.21
N GLY A 322 3.21 4.47 4.47
CA GLY A 322 3.42 5.84 4.86
C GLY A 322 4.88 6.26 4.69
N TYR A 323 5.24 7.38 5.30
CA TYR A 323 6.57 7.95 5.20
C TYR A 323 6.83 8.93 6.34
N HIS A 324 8.02 8.86 6.94
CA HIS A 324 8.42 9.73 8.03
C HIS A 324 9.52 10.71 7.60
N LEU A 325 9.55 11.84 8.29
CA LEU A 325 10.40 12.99 8.00
C LEU A 325 10.72 13.69 9.33
N GLY A 326 11.69 13.21 10.10
CA GLY A 326 12.09 13.84 11.37
C GLY A 326 11.40 13.33 12.63
N GLN A 327 10.39 12.46 12.50
CA GLN A 327 9.72 11.86 13.66
C GLN A 327 10.68 10.98 14.46
N HIS A 328 10.74 11.16 15.78
CA HIS A 328 11.74 10.54 16.65
C HIS A 328 13.19 10.77 16.20
N ARG A 329 13.46 11.92 15.57
CA ARG A 329 14.75 12.29 14.98
C ARG A 329 15.16 11.44 13.76
N SER A 330 14.24 10.67 13.17
CA SER A 330 14.57 9.92 11.97
C SER A 330 14.86 10.82 10.78
N TYR A 331 15.76 10.34 9.94
CA TYR A 331 15.96 10.86 8.61
C TYR A 331 14.78 10.47 7.70
N PRO A 332 14.56 11.16 6.56
CA PRO A 332 13.53 10.80 5.60
C PRO A 332 13.55 9.31 5.21
N GLY A 333 12.42 8.62 5.34
CA GLY A 333 12.38 7.21 4.99
C GLY A 333 11.10 6.48 5.35
N LYS A 334 11.22 5.15 5.32
CA LYS A 334 10.16 4.17 5.61
C LYS A 334 10.76 2.92 6.27
N CYS A 335 10.05 1.78 6.25
CA CYS A 335 10.45 0.50 6.85
C CYS A 335 10.29 0.39 8.36
N THR A 336 9.69 1.38 9.02
CA THR A 336 9.60 1.41 10.49
C THR A 336 8.18 1.08 10.96
N ASN A 337 8.05 0.81 12.25
CA ASN A 337 6.78 0.43 12.89
C ASN A 337 5.99 1.62 13.44
N ILE A 338 6.45 2.85 13.23
CA ILE A 338 5.79 4.07 13.74
C ILE A 338 4.57 4.41 12.91
N GLU A 339 3.63 5.15 13.51
CA GLU A 339 2.36 5.48 12.86
C GLU A 339 2.52 6.20 11.51
N GLU A 340 3.55 7.03 11.33
CA GLU A 340 3.82 7.71 10.07
C GLU A 340 4.09 6.77 8.90
N ASP A 341 4.65 5.57 9.16
CA ASP A 341 5.05 4.60 8.14
C ASP A 341 3.97 3.55 7.87
N ILE A 342 3.19 3.20 8.89
CA ILE A 342 2.25 2.07 8.79
C ILE A 342 0.80 2.52 8.64
N ASN A 343 0.42 3.70 9.15
CA ASN A 343 -0.96 4.21 9.01
C ASN A 343 -1.07 5.05 7.73
N VAL A 344 -1.74 4.49 6.72
CA VAL A 344 -1.83 5.06 5.37
C VAL A 344 -3.20 5.71 5.15
N PRO A 345 -3.31 6.67 4.20
CA PRO A 345 -4.61 7.22 3.87
C PRO A 345 -5.49 6.09 3.31
N PHE A 346 -6.74 5.97 3.73
CA PHE A 346 -7.68 5.02 3.13
C PHE A 346 -9.08 5.61 3.04
N ILE A 347 -9.55 5.85 1.83
CA ILE A 347 -10.87 6.46 1.58
C ILE A 347 -11.63 5.61 0.58
N VAL A 348 -12.92 5.39 0.86
CA VAL A 348 -13.82 4.65 -0.02
C VAL A 348 -15.03 5.50 -0.34
N ARG A 349 -15.37 5.63 -1.63
CA ARG A 349 -16.63 6.21 -2.10
C ARG A 349 -17.33 5.22 -3.01
N GLY A 350 -18.65 5.12 -2.94
CA GLY A 350 -19.42 4.29 -3.87
C GLY A 350 -20.84 4.02 -3.40
N PRO A 351 -21.59 3.14 -4.09
CA PRO A 351 -22.94 2.76 -3.73
C PRO A 351 -23.05 2.29 -2.28
N GLY A 352 -23.95 2.88 -1.49
CA GLY A 352 -24.20 2.46 -0.11
C GLY A 352 -23.05 2.73 0.89
N VAL A 353 -21.97 3.39 0.46
CA VAL A 353 -20.92 3.88 1.36
C VAL A 353 -21.38 5.19 2.01
N PRO A 354 -21.29 5.34 3.34
CA PRO A 354 -21.65 6.59 4.01
C PRO A 354 -20.82 7.78 3.51
N LYS A 355 -21.47 8.93 3.29
CA LYS A 355 -20.81 10.15 2.83
C LYS A 355 -20.34 11.01 3.99
N GLY A 356 -19.15 11.59 3.89
CA GLY A 356 -18.57 12.51 4.87
C GLY A 356 -18.40 11.90 6.26
N LYS A 357 -18.19 10.58 6.33
CA LYS A 357 -18.01 9.85 7.60
C LYS A 357 -16.57 9.41 7.79
N VAL A 358 -16.23 9.16 9.05
CA VAL A 358 -14.97 8.52 9.44
C VAL A 358 -15.30 7.17 10.07
N SER A 359 -14.61 6.13 9.62
CA SER A 359 -14.72 4.76 10.15
C SER A 359 -13.54 4.46 11.05
N ASP A 360 -13.84 3.83 12.19
CA ASP A 360 -12.88 3.34 13.17
C ASP A 360 -12.53 1.86 13.00
N VAL A 361 -13.07 1.22 11.95
CA VAL A 361 -12.75 -0.18 11.64
C VAL A 361 -11.26 -0.33 11.39
N VAL A 362 -10.65 -1.22 12.17
CA VAL A 362 -9.26 -1.65 12.00
C VAL A 362 -9.17 -2.52 10.76
N SER A 363 -8.27 -2.18 9.84
CA SER A 363 -8.08 -2.90 8.59
C SER A 363 -6.66 -2.71 8.07
N SER A 364 -6.29 -3.51 7.09
CA SER A 364 -4.95 -3.50 6.53
C SER A 364 -4.92 -3.94 5.06
N HIS A 365 -3.76 -3.82 4.41
CA HIS A 365 -3.64 -4.11 2.97
C HIS A 365 -4.08 -5.52 2.56
N HIS A 366 -3.85 -6.52 3.41
CA HIS A 366 -4.25 -7.89 3.08
C HIS A 366 -5.78 -8.09 3.10
N ASP A 367 -6.55 -7.18 3.69
CA ASP A 367 -8.03 -7.21 3.69
C ASP A 367 -8.66 -6.67 2.38
N LEU A 368 -7.89 -5.94 1.56
CA LEU A 368 -8.41 -5.26 0.37
C LEU A 368 -8.85 -6.27 -0.71
N ALA A 369 -8.08 -7.34 -0.94
CA ALA A 369 -8.41 -8.33 -1.96
C ALA A 369 -9.77 -9.01 -1.69
N SER A 370 -9.98 -9.47 -0.46
CA SER A 370 -11.27 -10.04 -0.02
C SER A 370 -12.39 -9.01 -0.11
N THR A 371 -12.13 -7.74 0.22
CA THR A 371 -13.13 -6.67 0.14
C THR A 371 -13.57 -6.38 -1.29
N PHE A 372 -12.63 -6.31 -2.25
CA PHE A 372 -12.97 -6.13 -3.66
C PHE A 372 -13.80 -7.30 -4.20
N LEU A 373 -13.45 -8.54 -3.82
CA LEU A 373 -14.20 -9.71 -4.25
C LEU A 373 -15.60 -9.79 -3.63
N ALA A 374 -15.77 -9.38 -2.37
CA ALA A 374 -17.08 -9.28 -1.74
C ALA A 374 -17.98 -8.25 -2.46
N LEU A 375 -17.42 -7.10 -2.86
CA LEU A 375 -18.15 -6.11 -3.67
C LEU A 375 -18.46 -6.60 -5.10
N ALA A 376 -17.61 -7.50 -5.62
CA ALA A 376 -17.77 -8.14 -6.91
C ALA A 376 -18.76 -9.32 -6.90
N ASN A 377 -19.34 -9.66 -5.74
CA ASN A 377 -20.08 -10.91 -5.50
C ASN A 377 -19.27 -12.14 -5.96
N GLY A 378 -17.99 -12.21 -5.55
CA GLY A 378 -17.02 -13.24 -5.91
C GLY A 378 -16.35 -13.90 -4.71
N ASP A 379 -17.03 -13.94 -3.56
CA ASP A 379 -16.52 -14.51 -2.30
C ASP A 379 -16.12 -15.99 -2.41
N GLU A 380 -16.72 -16.73 -3.35
CA GLU A 380 -16.39 -18.13 -3.65
C GLU A 380 -15.04 -18.31 -4.34
N VAL A 381 -14.50 -17.23 -4.92
CA VAL A 381 -13.20 -17.26 -5.61
C VAL A 381 -12.04 -17.03 -4.64
N VAL A 382 -12.30 -16.39 -3.49
CA VAL A 382 -11.29 -16.08 -2.47
C VAL A 382 -10.72 -17.37 -1.88
N PRO A 383 -9.42 -17.67 -2.06
CA PRO A 383 -8.83 -18.88 -1.51
C PRO A 383 -8.85 -18.91 0.02
N ASP A 384 -8.95 -20.09 0.62
CA ASP A 384 -9.03 -20.23 2.09
C ASP A 384 -7.71 -19.91 2.81
N TRP A 385 -6.59 -19.90 2.08
CA TRP A 385 -5.27 -19.52 2.62
C TRP A 385 -5.06 -18.00 2.72
N VAL A 386 -5.96 -17.19 2.16
CA VAL A 386 -5.93 -15.72 2.31
C VAL A 386 -5.99 -15.37 3.79
N ASP A 387 -5.15 -14.45 4.24
CA ASP A 387 -5.08 -13.98 5.63
C ASP A 387 -6.14 -12.91 5.91
N GLY A 388 -6.44 -12.06 4.93
CA GLY A 388 -7.36 -10.92 5.10
C GLY A 388 -8.84 -11.26 5.11
N GLY A 389 -9.60 -10.45 5.84
CA GLY A 389 -11.05 -10.48 5.86
C GLY A 389 -11.67 -9.36 5.01
N VAL A 390 -12.99 -9.23 5.11
CA VAL A 390 -13.75 -8.19 4.39
C VAL A 390 -13.94 -6.97 5.27
N ILE A 391 -13.55 -5.80 4.75
CA ILE A 391 -13.80 -4.50 5.36
C ILE A 391 -15.28 -4.14 5.11
N PRO A 392 -16.06 -3.80 6.16
CA PRO A 392 -17.48 -3.50 6.05
C PRO A 392 -17.72 -2.08 5.51
N VAL A 393 -17.31 -1.82 4.28
CA VAL A 393 -17.43 -0.50 3.61
C VAL A 393 -18.87 -0.09 3.29
N THR A 394 -19.80 -1.06 3.29
CA THR A 394 -21.26 -0.82 3.16
C THR A 394 -22.02 -1.53 4.28
N HIS A 395 -23.29 -1.17 4.47
CA HIS A 395 -24.17 -1.86 5.43
C HIS A 395 -24.31 -3.36 5.12
N LYS A 396 -24.32 -3.75 3.83
CA LYS A 396 -24.43 -5.16 3.42
C LYS A 396 -23.25 -6.01 3.89
N LEU A 397 -22.06 -5.42 3.97
CA LEU A 397 -20.83 -6.13 4.34
C LEU A 397 -20.59 -6.20 5.87
N LYS A 398 -21.40 -5.55 6.71
CA LYS A 398 -21.25 -5.56 8.18
C LYS A 398 -21.30 -6.96 8.80
N HIS A 399 -22.08 -7.87 8.21
CA HIS A 399 -22.28 -9.23 8.69
C HIS A 399 -21.63 -10.27 7.76
N HIS A 400 -20.58 -9.87 7.03
CA HIS A 400 -19.88 -10.79 6.14
C HIS A 400 -19.31 -11.99 6.91
N ARG A 401 -19.36 -13.18 6.29
CA ARG A 401 -18.95 -14.46 6.91
C ARG A 401 -17.45 -14.54 7.24
N LYS A 402 -16.62 -13.79 6.52
CA LYS A 402 -15.18 -13.64 6.74
C LYS A 402 -14.89 -12.15 7.03
N PRO A 403 -15.22 -11.62 8.22
CA PRO A 403 -14.95 -10.21 8.54
C PRO A 403 -13.45 -9.98 8.69
N VAL A 404 -13.01 -8.74 8.50
CA VAL A 404 -11.67 -8.28 8.91
C VAL A 404 -11.43 -8.56 10.41
N SER A 405 -10.15 -8.71 10.80
CA SER A 405 -9.78 -8.74 12.22
C SER A 405 -10.34 -7.52 12.93
N LYS A 406 -11.01 -7.75 14.06
CA LYS A 406 -11.79 -6.70 14.75
C LYS A 406 -10.94 -5.77 15.60
N GLU A 407 -9.71 -6.15 15.90
CA GLU A 407 -8.95 -5.53 16.98
C GLU A 407 -7.44 -5.56 16.76
N SER A 408 -6.88 -6.67 16.27
CA SER A 408 -5.43 -6.87 16.27
C SER A 408 -4.85 -7.32 14.94
N PHE A 409 -3.66 -6.82 14.62
CA PHE A 409 -2.88 -7.21 13.44
C PHE A 409 -1.38 -7.11 13.72
N ALA A 410 -0.57 -7.79 12.90
CA ALA A 410 0.88 -7.69 12.96
C ALA A 410 1.42 -6.62 12.00
N VAL A 411 2.55 -6.04 12.37
CA VAL A 411 3.42 -5.25 11.52
C VAL A 411 4.81 -5.85 11.61
N GLU A 412 5.43 -6.08 10.46
CA GLU A 412 6.68 -6.83 10.35
C GLU A 412 7.64 -6.20 9.35
N PHE A 413 8.92 -6.34 9.65
CA PHE A 413 10.00 -5.92 8.76
C PHE A 413 11.25 -6.73 9.04
N TRP A 414 12.07 -6.95 8.01
CA TRP A 414 13.36 -7.62 8.09
C TRP A 414 14.43 -6.79 7.37
N GLY A 415 15.65 -6.81 7.88
CA GLY A 415 16.78 -6.08 7.29
C GLY A 415 17.09 -4.78 8.00
N ASP A 416 17.66 -3.84 7.25
CA ASP A 416 18.06 -2.52 7.75
C ASP A 416 17.01 -1.48 7.38
N ASN A 417 17.06 -0.33 8.04
CA ASN A 417 16.24 0.82 7.66
C ASN A 417 16.63 1.32 6.26
N VAL A 418 15.61 1.63 5.44
CA VAL A 418 15.79 2.32 4.16
C VAL A 418 15.68 3.81 4.42
N ILE A 419 16.79 4.51 4.25
CA ILE A 419 16.88 5.95 4.36
C ILE A 419 17.04 6.49 2.94
N ASP A 420 16.22 7.46 2.56
CA ASP A 420 16.48 8.20 1.33
C ASP A 420 17.66 9.14 1.58
N GLU A 421 18.64 9.11 0.69
CA GLU A 421 19.92 9.86 0.75
C GLU A 421 19.73 11.39 0.57
N ILE A 422 18.54 11.90 0.88
CA ILE A 422 18.19 13.32 0.90
C ILE A 422 19.12 14.08 1.85
N ILE A 423 19.52 13.44 2.96
CA ILE A 423 20.42 14.01 3.97
C ILE A 423 21.63 13.08 4.13
N THR A 424 22.83 13.64 4.02
CA THR A 424 24.08 12.85 4.03
C THR A 424 24.44 12.36 5.44
N GLY A 425 24.94 11.12 5.55
CA GLY A 425 25.51 10.58 6.78
C GLY A 425 24.49 10.02 7.78
N ALA A 426 23.26 9.77 7.33
CA ALA A 426 22.22 9.18 8.16
C ALA A 426 22.65 7.80 8.72
N PRO A 427 22.48 7.55 10.03
CA PRO A 427 22.91 6.31 10.65
C PRO A 427 21.98 5.16 10.25
N HIS A 428 22.60 4.03 9.92
CA HIS A 428 21.90 2.77 9.63
C HIS A 428 22.06 1.77 10.78
N GLY A 429 21.10 0.88 10.92
CA GLY A 429 21.26 -0.26 11.81
C GLY A 429 20.14 -1.29 11.66
N PRO A 430 20.19 -2.36 12.49
CA PRO A 430 19.25 -3.45 12.40
C PRO A 430 17.82 -2.95 12.56
N ASN A 431 16.92 -3.36 11.67
CA ASN A 431 15.52 -2.93 11.70
C ASN A 431 14.56 -4.12 11.67
N LEU A 432 15.05 -5.33 11.98
CA LEU A 432 14.20 -6.51 12.14
C LEU A 432 13.35 -6.37 13.41
N TYR A 433 12.02 -6.31 13.24
CA TYR A 433 11.04 -6.26 14.33
C TYR A 433 9.78 -7.05 14.02
N LYS A 434 9.09 -7.43 15.10
CA LYS A 434 7.69 -7.86 15.07
C LYS A 434 6.88 -6.97 15.99
N THR A 435 5.88 -6.31 15.43
CA THR A 435 5.02 -5.37 16.14
C THR A 435 3.58 -5.87 16.11
N LEU A 436 2.95 -5.89 17.28
CA LEU A 436 1.53 -6.12 17.48
C LEU A 436 0.83 -4.78 17.62
N ARG A 437 -0.27 -4.60 16.88
CA ARG A 437 -1.25 -3.54 17.13
C ARG A 437 -2.52 -4.14 17.71
N VAL A 438 -3.06 -3.49 18.74
CA VAL A 438 -4.33 -3.88 19.38
C VAL A 438 -5.16 -2.62 19.59
N ILE A 439 -6.24 -2.48 18.83
CA ILE A 439 -7.02 -1.24 18.71
C ILE A 439 -8.49 -1.53 18.96
N SER A 440 -9.09 -0.77 19.87
CA SER A 440 -10.52 -0.76 20.16
C SER A 440 -10.96 0.66 20.52
N GLU A 441 -12.26 0.82 20.85
CA GLU A 441 -12.76 2.07 21.42
C GLU A 441 -12.12 2.39 22.78
N ASP A 442 -11.68 1.38 23.55
CA ASP A 442 -11.17 1.55 24.91
C ASP A 442 -9.64 1.77 24.94
N TYR A 443 -8.89 1.13 24.04
CA TYR A 443 -7.42 1.10 24.02
C TYR A 443 -6.83 1.12 22.60
N ASN A 444 -5.59 1.58 22.48
CA ASN A 444 -4.80 1.48 21.26
C ASN A 444 -3.35 1.20 21.66
N TYR A 445 -2.94 -0.06 21.63
CA TYR A 445 -1.59 -0.47 22.00
C TYR A 445 -0.74 -0.79 20.79
N MET A 446 0.52 -0.39 20.84
CA MET A 446 1.59 -0.84 19.97
C MET A 446 2.64 -1.54 20.82
N TYR A 447 2.88 -2.82 20.53
CA TYR A 447 3.83 -3.66 21.26
C TYR A 447 4.83 -4.28 20.31
N SER A 448 6.12 -4.02 20.51
CA SER A 448 7.17 -4.39 19.55
C SER A 448 8.27 -5.20 20.21
N VAL A 449 8.75 -6.21 19.50
CA VAL A 449 9.94 -7.01 19.83
C VAL A 449 10.96 -6.80 18.72
N TRP A 450 12.17 -6.39 19.09
CA TRP A 450 13.27 -6.10 18.18
C TRP A 450 14.33 -7.21 18.21
N CYS A 451 15.03 -7.41 17.10
CA CYS A 451 16.11 -8.39 16.99
C CYS A 451 17.30 -8.13 17.91
N THR A 452 17.43 -6.89 18.35
CA THR A 452 18.42 -6.43 19.33
C THR A 452 18.01 -6.75 20.78
N GLY A 453 16.82 -7.35 20.99
CA GLY A 453 16.31 -7.83 22.27
C GLY A 453 15.47 -6.80 23.05
N GLU A 454 15.51 -5.53 22.66
CA GLU A 454 14.66 -4.50 23.26
C GLU A 454 13.18 -4.70 22.89
N HIS A 455 12.34 -4.20 23.78
CA HIS A 455 10.89 -4.22 23.62
C HIS A 455 10.36 -2.81 23.78
N GLU A 456 9.29 -2.50 23.06
CA GLU A 456 8.60 -1.23 23.18
C GLU A 456 7.09 -1.46 23.35
N LEU A 457 6.47 -0.66 24.21
CA LEU A 457 5.02 -0.67 24.43
C LEU A 457 4.52 0.77 24.53
N TYR A 458 3.59 1.16 23.66
CA TYR A 458 2.97 2.48 23.66
C TYR A 458 1.46 2.37 23.76
N ASP A 459 0.83 3.25 24.55
CA ASP A 459 -0.63 3.46 24.61
C ASP A 459 -0.99 4.67 23.76
N LEU A 460 -1.29 4.47 22.48
CA LEU A 460 -1.49 5.53 21.50
C LEU A 460 -2.76 6.35 21.73
N LYS A 461 -3.68 5.94 22.62
CA LYS A 461 -4.77 6.82 23.05
C LYS A 461 -4.27 7.93 23.98
N LYS A 462 -3.23 7.67 24.77
CA LYS A 462 -2.64 8.65 25.70
C LYS A 462 -1.38 9.31 25.14
N ASP A 463 -0.66 8.57 24.30
CA ASP A 463 0.62 8.93 23.71
C ASP A 463 0.57 8.70 22.20
N PRO A 464 -0.20 9.53 21.46
CA PRO A 464 -0.41 9.36 20.02
C PRO A 464 0.86 9.58 19.18
N TYR A 465 1.96 9.98 19.82
CA TYR A 465 3.25 10.27 19.22
C TYR A 465 4.35 9.35 19.72
N GLU A 466 4.00 8.24 20.41
CA GLU A 466 4.94 7.18 20.81
C GLU A 466 6.18 7.70 21.58
N MET A 467 5.97 8.68 22.46
CA MET A 467 7.03 9.37 23.18
C MET A 467 7.45 8.68 24.49
N HIS A 468 6.62 7.78 25.02
CA HIS A 468 6.79 7.18 26.34
C HIS A 468 6.66 5.65 26.27
N ASN A 469 7.80 4.97 26.18
CA ASN A 469 7.84 3.51 26.23
C ASN A 469 7.41 3.00 27.63
N LEU A 470 6.27 2.31 27.68
CA LEU A 470 5.66 1.77 28.89
C LEU A 470 6.14 0.36 29.23
N TYR A 471 6.99 -0.28 28.43
CA TYR A 471 7.26 -1.72 28.56
C TYR A 471 7.74 -2.12 29.96
N THR A 472 8.60 -1.32 30.59
CA THR A 472 9.14 -1.59 31.94
C THR A 472 8.18 -1.24 33.08
N SER A 473 7.17 -0.40 32.83
CA SER A 473 6.19 0.06 33.84
C SER A 473 4.81 -0.58 33.68
N ALA A 474 4.55 -1.27 32.57
CA ALA A 474 3.30 -1.96 32.30
C ALA A 474 3.11 -3.16 33.23
N SER A 475 1.83 -3.50 33.48
CA SER A 475 1.49 -4.65 34.31
C SER A 475 1.90 -5.96 33.61
N THR A 476 2.41 -6.91 34.38
CA THR A 476 2.72 -8.27 33.87
C THR A 476 1.48 -8.93 33.26
N GLN A 477 0.29 -8.63 33.79
CA GLN A 477 -0.97 -9.11 33.23
C GLN A 477 -1.09 -8.67 31.76
N LEU A 478 -0.95 -7.37 31.46
CA LEU A 478 -1.05 -6.84 30.11
C LEU A 478 0.04 -7.42 29.21
N THR A 479 1.31 -7.36 29.63
CA THR A 479 2.42 -7.81 28.79
C THR A 479 2.30 -9.29 28.41
N ASN A 480 1.87 -10.16 29.33
CA ASN A 480 1.71 -11.59 29.02
C ASN A 480 0.63 -11.84 27.94
N ARG A 481 -0.43 -11.02 27.86
CA ARG A 481 -1.45 -11.15 26.79
C ARG A 481 -0.91 -10.65 25.45
N LEU A 482 -0.18 -9.53 25.46
CA LEU A 482 0.44 -8.99 24.26
C LEU A 482 1.49 -9.94 23.70
N ASP A 483 2.31 -10.54 24.56
CA ASP A 483 3.26 -11.61 24.23
C ASP A 483 2.54 -12.79 23.58
N ALA A 484 1.51 -13.35 24.23
CA ALA A 484 0.76 -14.49 23.70
C ALA A 484 0.11 -14.17 22.35
N LEU A 485 -0.46 -12.98 22.19
CA LEU A 485 -1.07 -12.55 20.94
C LEU A 485 -0.03 -12.39 19.82
N LEU A 486 1.15 -11.85 20.14
CA LEU A 486 2.25 -11.74 19.19
C LEU A 486 2.84 -13.11 18.81
N VAL A 487 2.87 -14.09 19.72
CA VAL A 487 3.25 -15.48 19.40
C VAL A 487 2.36 -16.05 18.29
N VAL A 488 1.06 -15.74 18.30
CA VAL A 488 0.14 -16.15 17.23
C VAL A 488 0.40 -15.35 15.95
N LEU A 489 0.39 -14.02 16.05
CA LEU A 489 0.35 -13.16 14.87
C LEU A 489 1.67 -13.06 14.10
N LYS A 490 2.83 -13.33 14.73
CA LYS A 490 4.13 -13.29 14.03
C LYS A 490 4.28 -14.33 12.92
N SER A 491 3.48 -15.39 12.96
CA SER A 491 3.50 -16.50 11.99
C SER A 491 2.09 -17.04 11.69
N CYS A 492 1.06 -16.20 11.85
CA CYS A 492 -0.33 -16.59 11.61
C CYS A 492 -0.57 -16.97 10.14
N ARG A 493 -1.63 -17.72 9.88
CA ARG A 493 -2.10 -18.05 8.53
C ARG A 493 -3.61 -18.11 8.51
N ALA A 494 -4.21 -17.53 7.47
CA ALA A 494 -5.63 -17.56 7.23
C ALA A 494 -6.44 -17.18 8.48
N GLN A 495 -7.18 -18.14 9.04
CA GLN A 495 -8.08 -17.90 10.16
C GLN A 495 -7.34 -17.43 11.43
N SER A 496 -6.12 -17.90 11.68
CA SER A 496 -5.37 -17.45 12.87
C SER A 496 -4.92 -15.99 12.76
N CYS A 497 -4.87 -15.43 11.56
CA CYS A 497 -4.64 -14.00 11.37
C CYS A 497 -5.90 -13.15 11.64
N ARG A 498 -7.09 -13.66 11.31
CA ARG A 498 -8.37 -12.94 11.48
C ARG A 498 -8.95 -13.04 12.88
N ASP A 499 -8.74 -14.17 13.53
CA ASP A 499 -9.26 -14.47 14.87
C ASP A 499 -8.17 -15.11 15.73
N PRO A 500 -7.12 -14.36 16.09
CA PRO A 500 -6.03 -14.90 16.90
C PRO A 500 -6.48 -15.28 18.32
N TRP A 501 -7.54 -14.65 18.85
CA TRP A 501 -8.11 -15.00 20.15
C TRP A 501 -8.71 -16.41 20.17
N ARG A 502 -9.33 -16.85 19.07
CA ARG A 502 -9.78 -18.24 18.91
C ARG A 502 -8.65 -19.25 19.03
N ILE A 503 -7.44 -18.86 18.65
CA ILE A 503 -6.27 -19.74 18.74
C ILE A 503 -5.76 -19.84 20.17
N LEU A 504 -5.81 -18.74 20.92
CA LEU A 504 -5.44 -18.71 22.33
C LEU A 504 -6.53 -19.36 23.22
N HIS A 505 -7.80 -19.24 22.83
CA HIS A 505 -8.96 -19.78 23.54
C HIS A 505 -9.83 -20.65 22.62
N PRO A 506 -9.37 -21.86 22.26
CA PRO A 506 -10.12 -22.74 21.35
C PRO A 506 -11.47 -23.15 21.94
N ASP A 507 -11.52 -23.45 23.23
CA ASP A 507 -12.70 -23.99 23.93
C ASP A 507 -13.57 -22.90 24.59
N ASP A 508 -13.10 -21.66 24.67
CA ASP A 508 -13.83 -20.54 25.29
C ASP A 508 -14.16 -19.46 24.26
N HIS A 509 -15.35 -19.52 23.69
CA HIS A 509 -15.85 -18.55 22.71
C HIS A 509 -16.16 -17.16 23.30
N SER A 510 -16.04 -16.96 24.61
CA SER A 510 -16.28 -15.66 25.24
C SER A 510 -15.10 -14.69 25.10
N VAL A 511 -13.87 -15.19 24.90
CA VAL A 511 -12.70 -14.33 24.69
C VAL A 511 -12.60 -13.93 23.22
N LYS A 512 -12.89 -12.66 22.92
CA LYS A 512 -12.86 -12.11 21.55
C LYS A 512 -11.99 -10.88 21.41
N THR A 513 -11.56 -10.32 22.53
CA THR A 513 -10.82 -9.06 22.63
C THR A 513 -9.77 -9.13 23.72
N LEU A 514 -8.82 -8.19 23.71
CA LEU A 514 -7.88 -7.99 24.82
C LEU A 514 -8.62 -7.72 26.13
N LYS A 515 -9.73 -6.95 26.09
CA LYS A 515 -10.56 -6.67 27.27
C LYS A 515 -11.07 -7.95 27.93
N ASP A 516 -11.55 -8.91 27.14
CA ASP A 516 -12.01 -10.20 27.66
C ASP A 516 -10.84 -11.00 28.26
N ALA A 517 -9.70 -11.01 27.55
CA ALA A 517 -8.48 -11.73 27.96
C ALA A 517 -7.81 -11.16 29.22
N LEU A 518 -8.06 -9.89 29.55
CA LEU A 518 -7.57 -9.23 30.77
C LEU A 518 -8.34 -9.64 32.04
N HIS A 519 -9.42 -10.42 31.92
CA HIS A 519 -10.09 -10.94 33.11
C HIS A 519 -9.18 -11.87 33.92
N HIS A 520 -9.10 -11.68 35.24
CA HIS A 520 -8.16 -12.37 36.14
C HIS A 520 -8.23 -13.91 36.09
N LYS A 521 -9.41 -14.47 35.79
CA LYS A 521 -9.59 -15.93 35.58
C LYS A 521 -8.65 -16.53 34.53
N TYR A 522 -8.14 -15.72 33.58
CA TYR A 522 -7.20 -16.16 32.55
C TYR A 522 -5.73 -15.94 32.91
N ASP A 523 -5.41 -15.36 34.08
CA ASP A 523 -4.02 -15.02 34.45
C ASP A 523 -3.08 -16.22 34.38
N ALA A 524 -3.48 -17.35 34.99
CA ALA A 524 -2.70 -18.58 34.95
C ALA A 524 -2.48 -19.09 33.51
N HIS A 525 -3.50 -18.99 32.65
CA HIS A 525 -3.40 -19.40 31.25
C HIS A 525 -2.33 -18.58 30.50
N TYR A 526 -2.21 -17.27 30.76
CA TYR A 526 -1.25 -16.43 30.04
C TYR A 526 0.17 -16.49 30.60
N THR A 527 0.36 -16.93 31.85
CA THR A 527 1.72 -17.07 32.43
C THR A 527 2.57 -18.17 31.80
N GLN A 528 1.96 -19.11 31.07
CA GLN A 528 2.68 -20.22 30.42
C GLN A 528 3.29 -19.87 29.06
N PHE A 529 2.89 -18.75 28.45
CA PHE A 529 3.41 -18.33 27.15
C PHE A 529 4.84 -17.78 27.31
N ARG A 530 5.72 -18.20 26.39
CA ARG A 530 7.08 -17.68 26.33
C ARG A 530 7.07 -16.41 25.48
N LYS A 531 7.86 -15.43 25.90
CA LYS A 531 8.02 -14.17 25.18
C LYS A 531 8.63 -14.41 23.80
N VAL A 532 8.17 -13.66 22.81
CA VAL A 532 8.75 -13.70 21.47
C VAL A 532 10.20 -13.22 21.55
N LYS A 533 11.08 -13.93 20.85
CA LYS A 533 12.49 -13.58 20.69
C LYS A 533 12.88 -13.80 19.24
N LEU A 534 13.69 -12.88 18.75
CA LEU A 534 14.32 -12.92 17.44
C LEU A 534 15.80 -13.23 17.70
N GLU A 535 16.27 -14.42 17.30
CA GLU A 535 17.60 -14.91 17.69
C GLU A 535 18.74 -14.12 17.02
N GLU A 536 18.55 -13.74 15.76
CA GLU A 536 19.48 -12.95 14.96
C GLU A 536 18.74 -11.83 14.21
N CYS A 537 19.44 -10.72 13.96
CA CYS A 537 18.99 -9.64 13.09
C CYS A 537 19.12 -10.01 11.61
N LEU A 538 18.27 -10.92 11.12
CA LEU A 538 18.28 -11.39 9.74
C LEU A 538 17.62 -10.38 8.77
N PRO A 539 18.12 -10.29 7.52
CA PRO A 539 17.50 -9.47 6.48
C PRO A 539 16.33 -10.14 5.76
N TYR A 540 15.86 -11.28 6.27
CA TYR A 540 14.80 -12.07 5.65
C TYR A 540 14.03 -12.86 6.69
N TYR A 541 12.84 -13.31 6.30
CA TYR A 541 12.03 -14.18 7.15
C TYR A 541 12.64 -15.58 7.29
N ASN A 542 12.84 -15.99 8.55
CA ASN A 542 13.23 -17.34 8.90
C ASN A 542 12.41 -17.79 10.11
N LEU A 543 11.54 -18.78 9.93
CA LEU A 543 10.69 -19.31 11.00
C LEU A 543 11.50 -19.73 12.23
N ALA A 544 12.64 -20.39 12.06
CA ALA A 544 13.47 -20.87 13.16
C ALA A 544 14.18 -19.74 13.95
N ASN A 545 14.27 -18.55 13.36
CA ASN A 545 14.85 -17.36 14.00
C ASN A 545 13.85 -16.66 14.94
N GLU A 546 12.55 -16.89 14.73
CA GLU A 546 11.48 -16.14 15.40
C GLU A 546 10.73 -17.06 16.37
N VAL A 547 11.28 -17.25 17.56
CA VAL A 547 10.78 -18.21 18.57
C VAL A 547 9.94 -17.51 19.64
N PRO A 548 9.06 -18.22 20.36
CA PRO A 548 8.64 -19.61 20.17
C PRO A 548 7.67 -19.77 19.00
N GLN A 549 7.51 -20.97 18.45
CA GLN A 549 6.38 -21.24 17.54
C GLN A 549 5.11 -21.52 18.34
N ILE A 550 3.96 -21.14 17.77
CA ILE A 550 2.68 -21.38 18.43
C ILE A 550 2.47 -22.86 18.78
N GLY A 551 2.90 -23.78 17.90
CA GLY A 551 2.81 -25.23 18.13
C GLY A 551 3.68 -25.74 19.28
N GLU A 552 4.79 -25.07 19.60
CA GLU A 552 5.68 -25.42 20.72
C GLU A 552 5.02 -25.19 22.09
N HIS A 553 3.93 -24.43 22.13
CA HIS A 553 3.12 -24.21 23.33
C HIS A 553 1.97 -25.23 23.49
N PHE A 554 1.60 -25.93 22.42
CA PHE A 554 0.47 -26.86 22.43
C PHE A 554 0.88 -28.33 22.28
N ILE A 555 2.08 -28.66 21.78
CA ILE A 555 2.58 -30.04 21.64
C ILE A 555 4.11 -30.12 21.84
N SER A 556 4.55 -31.15 22.59
CA SER A 556 5.96 -31.46 22.85
C SER A 556 6.70 -32.03 21.64
N ASN A 557 7.93 -31.53 21.43
CA ASN A 557 9.07 -32.05 20.65
C ASN A 557 8.91 -32.27 19.13
N ILE A 558 9.54 -31.38 18.34
CA ILE A 558 10.18 -31.74 17.05
C ILE A 558 11.51 -30.96 16.92
N THR A 559 12.57 -31.68 16.53
CA THR A 559 13.93 -31.18 16.28
C THR A 559 14.05 -30.44 14.95
N HIS A 560 14.73 -29.30 14.94
CA HIS A 560 15.03 -28.50 13.74
C HIS A 560 16.41 -28.80 13.15
N THR A 561 16.46 -28.97 11.83
CA THR A 561 17.70 -28.96 11.03
C THR A 561 18.01 -27.53 10.59
N LYS A 562 19.25 -27.08 10.82
CA LYS A 562 19.74 -25.76 10.43
C LYS A 562 20.28 -25.77 9.00
N ILE A 563 19.99 -24.70 8.25
CA ILE A 563 20.75 -24.30 7.07
C ILE A 563 21.12 -22.83 7.27
N HIS A 564 22.41 -22.52 7.35
CA HIS A 564 22.94 -21.17 7.39
C HIS A 564 23.67 -20.89 6.07
N ALA A 565 23.41 -19.72 5.49
CA ALA A 565 24.38 -19.01 4.66
C ALA A 565 24.22 -17.52 4.95
N ARG A 566 25.34 -16.88 5.30
CA ARG A 566 25.47 -15.43 5.52
C ARG A 566 26.24 -14.90 4.31
N GLN A 567 25.76 -13.82 3.69
CA GLN A 567 26.44 -13.22 2.55
C GLN A 567 26.46 -11.69 2.69
N GLU A 568 27.62 -11.10 2.39
CA GLU A 568 27.87 -9.66 2.46
C GLU A 568 27.31 -8.93 1.24
N ARG A 569 26.74 -7.74 1.47
CA ARG A 569 26.25 -6.82 0.43
C ARG A 569 27.43 -6.17 -0.31
N THR A 570 27.44 -6.23 -1.63
CA THR A 570 28.19 -5.26 -2.45
C THR A 570 27.25 -4.63 -3.48
N SER A 571 27.10 -3.31 -3.40
CA SER A 571 26.21 -2.49 -4.22
C SER A 571 26.98 -1.85 -5.38
N ARG A 572 27.28 -2.60 -6.45
CA ARG A 572 27.80 -2.01 -7.70
C ARG A 572 26.97 -2.45 -8.89
N ILE A 573 26.47 -1.48 -9.64
CA ILE A 573 25.77 -1.70 -10.91
C ILE A 573 26.80 -2.14 -11.98
N PRO A 574 26.52 -3.19 -12.80
CA PRO A 574 27.48 -3.72 -13.78
C PRO A 574 27.83 -2.70 -14.86
N GLU A 575 29.09 -2.63 -15.30
CA GLU A 575 29.59 -1.69 -16.33
C GLU A 575 28.81 -1.78 -17.66
N GLU A 576 28.30 -2.96 -18.03
CA GLU A 576 27.43 -3.12 -19.21
C GLU A 576 26.12 -2.33 -19.10
N TYR A 577 25.57 -2.14 -17.90
CA TYR A 577 24.41 -1.28 -17.64
C TYR A 577 24.76 0.22 -17.80
N HIS A 578 26.03 0.60 -17.60
CA HIS A 578 26.48 1.99 -17.70
C HIS A 578 26.46 2.48 -19.15
N LYS A 579 26.77 1.58 -20.09
CA LYS A 579 26.68 1.87 -21.53
C LYS A 579 25.23 2.01 -22.00
N LEU A 580 24.30 1.30 -21.35
CA LEU A 580 22.86 1.39 -21.62
C LEU A 580 22.29 2.74 -21.18
N TYR A 581 22.78 3.31 -20.09
CA TYR A 581 22.33 4.62 -19.60
C TYR A 581 22.74 5.82 -20.45
N ASN A 582 23.81 5.69 -21.23
CA ASN A 582 24.20 6.74 -22.18
C ASN A 582 23.25 6.85 -23.38
N LEU A 583 22.36 5.87 -23.57
CA LEU A 583 21.31 5.87 -24.60
C LEU A 583 19.99 6.49 -24.10
N ILE A 584 19.96 6.97 -22.85
CA ILE A 584 18.79 7.64 -22.25
C ILE A 584 18.55 9.00 -22.92
N PRO A 585 17.31 9.26 -23.39
CA PRO A 585 16.90 10.61 -23.75
C PRO A 585 16.86 11.50 -22.50
N LYS A 586 17.65 12.58 -22.49
CA LYS A 586 17.54 13.60 -21.43
C LYS A 586 16.23 14.38 -21.60
N PRO A 587 15.50 14.67 -20.51
CA PRO A 587 14.37 15.58 -20.57
C PRO A 587 14.84 16.95 -21.10
N SER A 588 14.04 17.59 -21.96
CA SER A 588 14.17 19.00 -22.27
C SER A 588 13.76 19.87 -21.06
N GLY A 589 14.13 21.14 -21.06
CA GLY A 589 13.93 22.03 -19.90
C GLY A 589 12.48 22.32 -19.51
N GLU A 590 11.47 21.79 -20.22
CA GLU A 590 10.05 22.14 -20.07
C GLU A 590 9.14 20.94 -19.68
N VAL A 591 9.64 19.91 -18.98
CA VAL A 591 8.83 18.74 -18.60
C VAL A 591 7.78 19.08 -17.52
N GLY A 592 6.53 18.64 -17.72
CA GLY A 592 5.46 18.73 -16.71
C GLY A 592 4.77 20.11 -16.62
N HIS A 593 4.97 21.00 -17.60
CA HIS A 593 4.21 22.26 -17.68
C HIS A 593 2.74 22.07 -18.08
N GLN A 594 2.42 21.02 -18.84
CA GLN A 594 1.06 20.71 -19.29
C GLN A 594 0.78 19.21 -19.19
N VAL A 595 -0.47 18.86 -18.90
CA VAL A 595 -0.95 17.48 -18.94
C VAL A 595 -1.10 17.04 -20.41
N PRO A 596 -0.58 15.88 -20.83
CA PRO A 596 -0.72 15.38 -22.19
C PRO A 596 -2.17 15.23 -22.66
N GLY A 597 -2.37 15.52 -23.95
CA GLY A 597 -3.63 15.31 -24.66
C GLY A 597 -3.98 13.84 -24.87
N ASP A 598 -5.07 13.57 -25.57
CA ASP A 598 -5.50 12.19 -25.91
C ASP A 598 -4.59 11.53 -26.97
N ASP A 599 -3.76 12.32 -27.66
CA ASP A 599 -2.79 11.90 -28.67
C ASP A 599 -1.42 11.49 -28.07
N PHE A 600 -1.29 11.42 -26.75
CA PHE A 600 -0.02 11.15 -26.06
C PHE A 600 0.72 9.89 -26.55
N GLU A 601 -0.02 8.87 -27.01
CA GLU A 601 0.57 7.64 -27.57
C GLU A 601 1.32 7.87 -28.90
N GLN A 602 1.02 8.94 -29.65
CA GLN A 602 1.77 9.32 -30.86
C GLN A 602 3.18 9.81 -30.55
N HIS A 603 3.43 10.21 -29.30
CA HIS A 603 4.74 10.64 -28.81
C HIS A 603 5.55 9.51 -28.17
N ALA A 604 4.98 8.30 -28.07
CA ALA A 604 5.69 7.13 -27.58
C ALA A 604 6.82 6.76 -28.54
N LYS A 605 8.01 6.51 -27.99
CA LYS A 605 9.18 6.08 -28.75
C LYS A 605 9.64 4.72 -28.24
N PRO A 606 10.04 3.80 -29.14
CA PRO A 606 10.56 2.51 -28.71
C PRO A 606 11.82 2.73 -27.88
N VAL A 607 11.94 1.99 -26.77
CA VAL A 607 13.22 1.86 -26.09
C VAL A 607 14.16 1.10 -27.03
N PRO A 608 15.37 1.61 -27.33
CA PRO A 608 16.32 0.95 -28.23
C PRO A 608 16.46 -0.55 -27.99
N SER A 609 16.40 -1.36 -29.05
CA SER A 609 16.40 -2.83 -28.96
C SER A 609 17.66 -3.39 -28.31
N GLU A 610 18.78 -2.68 -28.43
CA GLU A 610 20.05 -2.98 -27.78
C GLU A 610 19.91 -2.95 -26.25
N LEU A 611 19.06 -2.06 -25.71
CA LEU A 611 18.76 -1.97 -24.28
C LEU A 611 17.99 -3.19 -23.77
N ILE A 612 17.09 -3.72 -24.59
CA ILE A 612 16.21 -4.84 -24.25
C ILE A 612 16.95 -6.19 -24.41
N ASN A 613 17.82 -6.28 -25.41
CA ASN A 613 18.46 -7.52 -25.83
C ASN A 613 19.86 -7.73 -25.27
N THR A 614 20.47 -6.73 -24.62
CA THR A 614 21.78 -6.90 -23.97
C THR A 614 21.64 -7.92 -22.83
N PRO A 615 22.26 -9.12 -22.96
CA PRO A 615 22.26 -10.09 -21.88
C PRO A 615 23.18 -9.55 -20.79
N VAL A 616 22.60 -9.07 -19.69
CA VAL A 616 23.36 -8.69 -18.51
C VAL A 616 23.44 -9.91 -17.60
N ASP A 617 24.65 -10.40 -17.31
CA ASP A 617 24.87 -11.51 -16.36
C ASP A 617 24.88 -10.98 -14.93
N TRP A 618 23.68 -10.59 -14.55
CA TRP A 618 23.22 -10.16 -13.26
C TRP A 618 23.78 -10.90 -12.03
N SER A 619 24.10 -12.19 -12.17
CA SER A 619 24.64 -13.01 -11.10
C SER A 619 26.08 -12.68 -10.75
N LYS A 620 26.87 -12.15 -11.69
CA LYS A 620 28.29 -11.84 -11.48
C LYS A 620 28.56 -10.51 -10.77
N TYR A 621 27.53 -9.71 -10.52
CA TYR A 621 27.69 -8.30 -10.13
C TYR A 621 26.90 -7.90 -8.89
N ASN A 622 26.31 -8.85 -8.16
CA ASN A 622 25.45 -8.61 -7.00
C ASN A 622 24.28 -7.64 -7.23
N PHE A 623 24.00 -7.28 -8.49
CA PHE A 623 22.81 -6.55 -8.84
C PHE A 623 21.62 -7.50 -9.06
N TYR A 624 21.83 -8.80 -9.36
CA TYR A 624 20.76 -9.80 -9.48
C TYR A 624 21.24 -11.31 -9.47
N GLY A 625 22.04 -11.79 -8.50
CA GLY A 625 22.24 -13.26 -8.27
C GLY A 625 22.93 -13.58 -6.94
N TYR A 626 22.78 -14.78 -6.34
CA TYR A 626 23.20 -16.09 -6.90
C TYR A 626 22.24 -17.26 -6.64
N GLY A 627 22.24 -18.19 -7.60
CA GLY A 627 22.22 -19.65 -7.46
C GLY A 627 22.86 -20.19 -8.76
N ASN A 628 23.90 -21.02 -8.76
CA ASN A 628 24.08 -22.25 -7.98
C ASN A 628 24.98 -22.15 -6.75
#